data_AF-D8R8K6-F1
#
_entry.id   AF-D8R8K6-F1
#
_cell.length_a   1.000
_cell.length_b   1.000
_cell.length_c   1.000
_cell.angle_alpha   90.00
_cell.angle_beta   90.00
_cell.angle_gamma   90.00
#
_symmetry.space_group_name_H-M   'P 1'
#
loop_
_entity.id
_entity.type
_entity.pdbx_description
1 polymer ?
#
loop_
_entity_poly.entity_id
_entity_poly.type
_entity_poly.pdbx_seq_one_letter_code
_entity_poly.pdbx_strand_id
1 'polypeptide(L)'
;RIPLDKLHSVPRTLLYSLEGLQDLEIDWQKILKLQSKDGSFLSSLSSTACVYLKTKDRKSLQYLQNAMEDQNYAVPCHYPIDLFESLWVIDTIERLGIDVFFRDEIKAVLDYVYRYNALVLMILTKLFYLCLYQLLDKRRNRMGIYMLSQ
;
A
#
# COMPACT_ATOMS: atom_id res chain seq x y z
N ARG A 1 -0.30 14.17 -19.29
CA ARG A 1 -1.76 14.42 -19.26
C ARG A 1 -2.44 13.19 -18.67
N ILE A 2 -3.34 13.35 -17.71
CA ILE A 2 -4.01 12.23 -17.02
C ILE A 2 -5.08 11.64 -17.95
N PRO A 3 -5.10 10.32 -18.22
CA PRO A 3 -6.11 9.71 -19.09
C PRO A 3 -7.40 9.45 -18.31
N LEU A 4 -8.32 10.41 -18.31
CA LEU A 4 -9.59 10.37 -17.54
C LEU A 4 -10.49 9.20 -17.94
N ASP A 5 -10.57 8.87 -19.24
CA ASP A 5 -11.40 7.75 -19.73
C ASP A 5 -10.99 6.41 -19.08
N LYS A 6 -9.70 6.31 -18.79
CA LYS A 6 -9.03 5.14 -18.21
C LYS A 6 -9.06 5.10 -16.69
N LEU A 7 -9.48 6.19 -16.03
CA LEU A 7 -9.68 6.29 -14.58
C LEU A 7 -10.95 5.55 -14.15
N HIS A 8 -12.01 5.65 -14.96
CA HIS A 8 -13.32 5.10 -14.65
C HIS A 8 -13.48 3.61 -15.03
N SER A 9 -12.52 3.03 -15.76
CA SER A 9 -12.65 1.69 -16.32
C SER A 9 -12.00 0.59 -15.47
N VAL A 10 -10.87 0.88 -14.83
CA VAL A 10 -10.03 -0.13 -14.15
C VAL A 10 -9.45 0.51 -12.89
N PRO A 11 -9.40 -0.22 -11.75
CA PRO A 11 -8.71 0.27 -10.56
C PRO A 11 -7.25 0.57 -10.87
N ARG A 12 -6.83 1.82 -10.66
CA ARG A 12 -5.43 2.27 -10.83
C ARG A 12 -4.95 3.00 -9.61
N THR A 13 -3.63 3.14 -9.52
CA THR A 13 -2.94 3.95 -8.51
C THR A 13 -3.48 5.38 -8.40
N LEU A 14 -4.09 5.94 -9.45
CA LEU A 14 -4.76 7.25 -9.38
C LEU A 14 -5.93 7.29 -8.38
N LEU A 15 -6.59 6.16 -8.10
CA LEU A 15 -7.62 6.06 -7.06
C LEU A 15 -7.05 6.33 -5.66
N TYR A 16 -5.73 6.26 -5.46
CA TYR A 16 -5.09 6.56 -4.18
C TYR A 16 -5.09 8.08 -3.87
N SER A 17 -5.27 8.93 -4.89
CA SER A 17 -5.10 10.40 -4.76
C SER A 17 -6.27 11.19 -5.40
N LEU A 18 -7.51 10.72 -5.26
CA LEU A 18 -8.68 11.38 -5.84
C LEU A 18 -8.90 12.80 -5.30
N GLU A 19 -8.44 13.08 -4.08
CA GLU A 19 -8.49 14.40 -3.45
C GLU A 19 -7.76 15.48 -4.27
N GLY A 20 -6.72 15.10 -5.02
CA GLY A 20 -5.94 15.99 -5.88
C GLY A 20 -6.46 16.10 -7.31
N LEU A 21 -7.53 15.36 -7.65
CA LEU A 21 -8.09 15.31 -9.00
C LEU A 21 -9.47 16.00 -9.10
N GLN A 22 -9.89 16.70 -8.05
CA GLN A 22 -11.24 17.29 -7.96
C GLN A 22 -11.52 18.39 -9.00
N ASP A 23 -10.49 19.04 -9.54
CA ASP A 23 -10.62 20.04 -10.60
C ASP A 23 -10.88 19.41 -11.98
N LEU A 24 -10.85 18.08 -12.08
CA LEU A 24 -11.17 17.33 -13.28
C LEU A 24 -12.62 16.84 -13.24
N GLU A 25 -13.21 16.64 -14.41
CA GLU A 25 -14.55 16.05 -14.52
C GLU A 25 -14.50 14.55 -14.16
N ILE A 26 -14.85 14.24 -12.92
CA ILE A 26 -14.89 12.88 -12.37
C ILE A 26 -16.34 12.39 -12.28
N ASP A 27 -16.58 11.20 -12.82
CA ASP A 27 -17.85 10.48 -12.67
C ASP A 27 -17.79 9.62 -11.40
N TRP A 28 -18.27 10.19 -10.30
CA TRP A 28 -18.24 9.54 -8.98
C TRP A 28 -19.03 8.23 -8.93
N GLN A 29 -20.05 8.06 -9.79
CA GLN A 29 -20.83 6.83 -9.85
C GLN A 29 -20.03 5.69 -10.49
N LYS A 30 -19.17 6.00 -11.48
CA LYS A 30 -18.22 5.02 -12.02
C LYS A 30 -17.09 4.73 -11.03
N ILE A 31 -16.60 5.75 -10.32
CA ILE A 31 -15.58 5.57 -9.27
C ILE A 31 -16.07 4.61 -8.18
N LEU A 32 -17.30 4.75 -7.68
CA LEU A 32 -17.86 3.85 -6.67
C LEU A 32 -17.86 2.37 -7.08
N LYS A 33 -17.92 2.05 -8.38
CA LYS A 33 -17.83 0.67 -8.87
C LYS A 33 -16.43 0.05 -8.71
N LEU A 34 -15.42 0.90 -8.50
CA LEU A 34 -14.02 0.51 -8.31
C LEU A 34 -13.62 0.47 -6.82
N GLN A 35 -14.57 0.67 -5.91
CA GLN A 35 -14.35 0.63 -4.46
C GLN A 35 -13.89 -0.77 -4.02
N SER A 36 -12.95 -0.81 -3.08
CA SER A 36 -12.51 -2.03 -2.42
C SER A 36 -13.62 -2.62 -1.53
N LYS A 37 -13.47 -3.91 -1.17
CA LYS A 37 -14.47 -4.63 -0.37
C LYS A 37 -14.68 -4.04 1.03
N ASP A 38 -13.61 -3.49 1.61
CA ASP A 38 -13.57 -2.81 2.91
C ASP A 38 -14.19 -1.39 2.88
N GLY A 39 -14.56 -0.89 1.69
CA GLY A 39 -15.09 0.46 1.50
C GLY A 39 -14.04 1.51 1.13
N SER A 40 -12.76 1.14 1.04
CA SER A 40 -11.67 2.06 0.72
C SER A 40 -11.49 2.29 -0.78
N PHE A 41 -10.77 3.36 -1.11
CA PHE A 41 -10.16 3.58 -2.42
C PHE A 41 -8.66 3.37 -2.33
N LEU A 42 -8.20 2.16 -2.72
CA LEU A 42 -6.80 1.74 -2.59
C LEU A 42 -6.22 2.01 -1.19
N SER A 43 -6.94 1.67 -0.12
CA SER A 43 -6.51 1.90 1.27
C SER A 43 -6.21 3.37 1.64
N SER A 44 -6.42 4.36 0.75
CA SER A 44 -6.13 5.76 1.02
C SER A 44 -7.28 6.42 1.81
N LEU A 45 -6.97 7.01 2.96
CA LEU A 45 -7.97 7.69 3.76
C LEU A 45 -8.38 9.03 3.13
N SER A 46 -7.43 9.81 2.60
CA SER A 46 -7.71 11.10 1.95
C SER A 46 -8.63 10.93 0.74
N SER A 47 -8.31 9.95 -0.11
CA SER A 47 -9.11 9.64 -1.29
C SER A 47 -10.50 9.13 -0.91
N THR A 48 -10.59 8.25 0.08
CA THR A 48 -11.88 7.72 0.56
C THR A 48 -12.73 8.81 1.21
N ALA A 49 -12.13 9.72 1.98
CA ALA A 49 -12.81 10.89 2.52
C ALA A 49 -13.32 11.83 1.42
N CYS A 50 -12.52 12.07 0.37
CA CYS A 50 -12.95 12.84 -0.80
C CYS A 50 -14.20 12.21 -1.44
N VAL A 51 -14.18 10.90 -1.70
CA VAL A 51 -15.33 10.20 -2.28
C VAL A 51 -16.55 10.30 -1.36
N TYR A 52 -16.39 10.06 -0.06
CA TYR A 52 -17.49 10.20 0.90
C TYR A 52 -18.11 11.60 0.88
N LEU A 53 -17.29 12.66 0.83
CA LEU A 53 -17.78 14.03 0.78
C LEU A 53 -18.62 14.30 -0.48
N LYS A 54 -18.28 13.68 -1.62
CA LYS A 54 -18.98 13.86 -2.90
C LYS A 54 -20.20 12.96 -3.08
N THR A 55 -20.19 11.75 -2.53
CA THR A 55 -21.21 10.72 -2.80
C THR A 55 -22.08 10.36 -1.60
N LYS A 56 -21.62 10.67 -0.38
CA LYS A 56 -22.22 10.21 0.88
C LYS A 56 -22.32 8.69 0.98
N ASP A 57 -21.42 7.96 0.31
CA ASP A 57 -21.37 6.51 0.37
C ASP A 57 -21.10 5.99 1.79
N ARG A 58 -21.97 5.08 2.26
CA ARG A 58 -21.92 4.56 3.62
C ARG A 58 -20.72 3.64 3.87
N LYS A 59 -20.26 2.90 2.86
CA LYS A 59 -19.09 2.02 3.00
C LYS A 59 -17.82 2.83 3.19
N SER A 60 -17.68 3.92 2.44
CA SER A 60 -16.58 4.88 2.59
C SER A 60 -16.55 5.47 4.00
N LEU A 61 -17.73 5.84 4.55
CA LEU A 61 -17.82 6.33 5.93
C LEU A 61 -17.42 5.25 6.94
N GLN A 62 -17.91 4.02 6.77
CA GLN A 62 -17.60 2.91 7.67
C GLN A 62 -16.09 2.62 7.68
N TYR A 63 -15.44 2.61 6.52
CA TYR A 63 -13.99 2.46 6.42
C TYR A 63 -13.24 3.54 7.21
N LEU A 64 -13.64 4.81 7.07
CA LEU A 64 -13.03 5.93 7.79
C LEU A 64 -13.24 5.83 9.31
N GLN A 65 -14.43 5.41 9.75
CA GLN A 65 -14.73 5.19 11.17
C GLN A 65 -13.87 4.08 11.75
N ASN A 66 -13.76 2.93 11.06
CA ASN A 66 -12.90 1.83 11.49
C ASN A 66 -11.43 2.26 11.59
N ALA A 67 -10.95 3.08 10.64
CA ALA A 67 -9.59 3.62 10.69
C ALA A 67 -9.37 4.61 11.85
N MET A 68 -10.44 5.15 12.45
CA MET A 68 -10.40 6.09 13.57
C MET A 68 -10.69 5.43 14.93
N GLU A 69 -11.28 4.23 14.98
CA GLU A 69 -11.73 3.59 16.24
C GLU A 69 -10.63 3.49 17.29
N ASP A 70 -9.39 3.19 16.88
CA ASP A 70 -8.24 3.02 17.77
C ASP A 70 -7.24 4.19 17.72
N GLN A 71 -7.55 5.27 16.98
CA GLN A 71 -6.62 6.37 16.76
C GLN A 71 -6.97 7.59 17.62
N ASN A 72 -6.06 7.97 18.51
CA ASN A 72 -6.14 9.16 19.36
C ASN A 72 -5.96 10.45 18.52
N TYR A 73 -6.85 10.75 17.57
CA TYR A 73 -6.92 12.00 16.79
C TYR A 73 -6.05 12.12 15.52
N ALA A 74 -5.18 11.18 15.21
CA ALA A 74 -4.39 11.18 13.97
C ALA A 74 -4.58 9.89 13.19
N VAL A 75 -4.85 10.00 11.90
CA VAL A 75 -5.02 8.83 11.03
C VAL A 75 -3.82 8.68 10.08
N PRO A 76 -3.41 7.45 9.75
CA PRO A 76 -2.34 7.22 8.79
C PRO A 76 -2.75 7.66 7.37
N CYS A 77 -1.79 7.74 6.45
CA CYS A 77 -2.09 8.02 5.05
C CYS A 77 -2.75 6.82 4.32
N HIS A 78 -2.60 5.60 4.86
CA HIS A 78 -3.25 4.39 4.37
C HIS A 78 -3.64 3.43 5.52
N TYR A 79 -4.66 2.60 5.32
CA TYR A 79 -5.12 1.60 6.31
C TYR A 79 -5.74 0.36 5.61
N PRO A 80 -5.63 -0.85 6.17
CA PRO A 80 -4.84 -1.22 7.34
C PRO A 80 -3.33 -1.25 7.02
N ILE A 81 -2.50 -0.91 8.02
CA ILE A 81 -1.03 -0.84 7.87
C ILE A 81 -0.34 -2.17 8.23
N ASP A 82 -1.06 -3.03 8.94
CA ASP A 82 -0.58 -4.27 9.56
C ASP A 82 0.22 -5.16 8.62
N LEU A 83 -0.24 -5.39 7.39
CA LEU A 83 0.39 -6.32 6.46
C LEU A 83 1.75 -5.82 5.93
N PHE A 84 1.84 -4.53 5.59
CA PHE A 84 3.07 -3.97 5.01
C PHE A 84 4.18 -3.86 6.07
N GLU A 85 3.84 -3.31 7.23
CA GLU A 85 4.77 -3.17 8.35
C GLU A 85 5.28 -4.54 8.82
N SER A 86 4.38 -5.51 8.95
CA SER A 86 4.75 -6.87 9.37
C SER A 86 5.75 -7.52 8.41
N LEU A 87 5.53 -7.42 7.11
CA LEU A 87 6.46 -7.95 6.11
C LEU A 87 7.80 -7.21 6.12
N TRP A 88 7.79 -5.90 6.34
CA TRP A 88 9.02 -5.10 6.40
C TRP A 88 9.86 -5.40 7.64
N VAL A 89 9.19 -5.66 8.79
CA VAL A 89 9.85 -6.13 10.01
C VAL A 89 10.51 -7.48 9.78
N ILE A 90 9.82 -8.42 9.12
CA ILE A 90 10.40 -9.73 8.75
C ILE A 90 11.64 -9.55 7.85
N ASP A 91 11.53 -8.77 6.75
CA ASP A 91 12.67 -8.49 5.85
C ASP A 91 13.87 -7.93 6.63
N THR A 92 13.60 -7.03 7.58
CA THR A 92 14.65 -6.41 8.40
C THR A 92 15.31 -7.44 9.33
N ILE A 93 14.52 -8.27 10.01
CA ILE A 93 15.01 -9.33 10.90
C ILE A 93 15.89 -10.32 10.14
N GLU A 94 15.44 -10.78 8.97
CA GLU A 94 16.19 -11.71 8.11
C GLU A 94 17.48 -11.07 7.60
N ARG A 95 17.45 -9.81 7.16
CA ARG A 95 18.64 -9.11 6.67
C ARG A 95 19.67 -8.79 7.75
N LEU A 96 19.24 -8.71 9.01
CA LEU A 96 20.12 -8.58 10.17
C LEU A 96 20.69 -9.93 10.63
N GLY A 97 20.20 -11.07 10.11
CA GLY A 97 20.66 -12.40 10.47
C GLY A 97 20.28 -12.84 11.88
N ILE A 98 19.19 -12.28 12.42
CA ILE A 98 18.69 -12.57 13.79
C ILE A 98 17.35 -13.31 13.78
N ASP A 99 16.89 -13.79 12.63
CA ASP A 99 15.62 -14.53 12.43
C ASP A 99 15.51 -15.81 13.25
N VAL A 100 16.65 -16.44 13.60
CA VAL A 100 16.69 -17.64 14.45
C VAL A 100 15.97 -17.46 15.79
N PHE A 101 15.93 -16.24 16.33
CA PHE A 101 15.29 -15.95 17.60
C PHE A 101 13.78 -15.72 17.48
N PHE A 102 13.24 -15.60 16.26
CA PHE A 102 11.86 -15.18 16.00
C PHE A 102 11.11 -16.12 15.05
N ARG A 103 11.54 -17.38 14.91
CA ARG A 103 11.01 -18.29 13.88
C ARG A 103 9.50 -18.52 14.00
N ASP A 104 9.01 -18.68 15.22
CA ASP A 104 7.60 -18.98 15.46
C ASP A 104 6.73 -17.74 15.19
N GLU A 105 7.21 -16.55 15.57
CA GLU A 105 6.56 -15.26 15.30
C GLU A 105 6.52 -14.96 13.80
N ILE A 106 7.66 -15.12 13.10
CA ILE A 106 7.74 -14.94 11.64
C ILE A 106 6.75 -15.88 10.96
N LYS A 107 6.70 -17.15 11.36
CA LYS A 107 5.76 -18.12 10.80
C LYS A 107 4.31 -17.70 11.03
N ALA A 108 3.95 -17.28 12.26
CA ALA A 108 2.60 -16.84 12.58
C ALA A 108 2.15 -15.64 11.74
N VAL A 109 3.04 -14.67 11.54
CA VAL A 109 2.79 -13.49 10.70
C VAL A 109 2.63 -13.90 9.23
N LEU A 110 3.51 -14.74 8.69
CA LEU A 110 3.40 -15.23 7.30
C LEU A 110 2.13 -16.04 7.08
N ASP A 111 1.72 -16.87 8.04
CA ASP A 111 0.45 -17.61 8.00
C ASP A 111 -0.75 -16.65 7.98
N TYR A 112 -0.70 -15.55 8.74
CA TYR A 112 -1.72 -14.50 8.71
C TYR A 112 -1.77 -13.78 7.36
N VAL A 113 -0.62 -13.33 6.85
CA VAL A 113 -0.51 -12.65 5.53
C VAL A 113 -1.05 -13.54 4.42
N TYR A 114 -0.70 -14.84 4.42
CA TYR A 114 -1.14 -15.80 3.40
C TYR A 114 -2.66 -16.02 3.42
N ARG A 115 -3.27 -16.04 4.61
CA ARG A 115 -4.73 -16.15 4.77
C ARG A 115 -5.46 -14.90 4.32
N TYR A 116 -4.89 -13.71 4.58
CA TYR A 116 -5.56 -12.44 4.30
C TYR A 116 -5.43 -12.01 2.83
N ASN A 117 -4.32 -12.33 2.15
CA ASN A 117 -4.06 -11.78 0.81
C ASN A 117 -3.13 -12.65 -0.08
N ALA A 118 -3.71 -13.32 -1.08
CA ALA A 118 -2.94 -13.89 -2.20
C ALA A 118 -2.35 -12.82 -3.16
N LEU A 119 -2.83 -11.57 -3.10
CA LEU A 119 -2.59 -10.52 -4.10
C LEU A 119 -1.55 -9.45 -3.68
N VAL A 120 -1.37 -9.22 -2.37
CA VAL A 120 -0.38 -8.26 -1.85
C VAL A 120 1.04 -8.71 -2.17
N LEU A 121 1.27 -10.03 -2.25
CA LEU A 121 2.53 -10.59 -2.71
C LEU A 121 2.92 -10.03 -4.09
N MET A 122 1.97 -9.74 -5.00
CA MET A 122 2.29 -9.26 -6.35
C MET A 122 2.55 -7.74 -6.44
N ILE A 123 1.92 -6.94 -5.58
CA ILE A 123 2.05 -5.47 -5.62
C ILE A 123 3.28 -5.03 -4.83
N LEU A 124 3.48 -5.61 -3.64
CA LEU A 124 4.68 -5.33 -2.86
C LEU A 124 5.91 -5.95 -3.48
N THR A 125 5.89 -7.20 -3.98
CA THR A 125 7.09 -7.69 -4.69
C THR A 125 7.43 -6.84 -5.90
N LYS A 126 6.50 -6.30 -6.70
CA LYS A 126 6.89 -5.45 -7.84
C LYS A 126 7.44 -4.08 -7.43
N LEU A 127 6.85 -3.42 -6.43
CA LEU A 127 7.33 -2.11 -5.97
C LEU A 127 8.58 -2.22 -5.10
N PHE A 128 8.67 -3.22 -4.22
CA PHE A 128 9.89 -3.53 -3.48
C PHE A 128 10.97 -4.10 -4.39
N TYR A 129 10.72 -5.03 -5.33
CA TYR A 129 11.77 -5.50 -6.25
C TYR A 129 12.33 -4.35 -7.08
N LEU A 130 11.52 -3.42 -7.61
CA LEU A 130 12.09 -2.29 -8.34
C LEU A 130 12.98 -1.42 -7.44
N CYS A 131 12.55 -1.16 -6.21
CA CYS A 131 13.32 -0.34 -5.25
C CYS A 131 14.58 -1.07 -4.77
N LEU A 132 14.47 -2.35 -4.43
CA LEU A 132 15.57 -3.21 -3.97
C LEU A 132 16.56 -3.50 -5.10
N TYR A 133 16.10 -3.70 -6.34
CA TYR A 133 16.97 -3.90 -7.51
C TYR A 133 17.74 -2.62 -7.84
N GLN A 134 17.11 -1.45 -7.78
CA GLN A 134 17.81 -0.17 -7.92
C GLN A 134 18.81 0.10 -6.78
N LEU A 135 18.52 -0.36 -5.56
CA LEU A 135 19.42 -0.24 -4.41
C LEU A 135 20.57 -1.26 -4.45
N LEU A 136 20.33 -2.48 -4.93
CA LEU A 136 21.34 -3.53 -5.13
C LEU A 136 22.28 -3.19 -6.29
N ASP A 137 21.77 -2.62 -7.39
CA ASP A 137 22.59 -2.17 -8.51
C ASP A 137 23.51 -0.99 -8.12
N LYS A 138 22.99 -0.06 -7.30
CA LYS A 138 23.80 1.00 -6.68
C LYS A 138 24.87 0.50 -5.69
N ARG A 139 24.67 -0.66 -5.05
CA ARG A 139 25.69 -1.29 -4.17
C ARG A 139 26.72 -2.09 -4.95
N ARG A 140 26.32 -2.76 -6.05
CA ARG A 140 27.24 -3.47 -6.95
C ARG A 140 28.22 -2.52 -7.64
N ASN A 141 27.77 -1.33 -8.06
CA ASN A 141 28.65 -0.29 -8.62
C ASN A 141 29.55 0.40 -7.58
N ARG A 142 29.24 0.31 -6.27
CA ARG A 142 30.17 0.77 -5.21
C ARG A 142 31.20 -0.30 -4.82
N MET A 143 30.88 -1.59 -4.92
CA MET A 143 31.86 -2.65 -4.66
C MET A 143 32.85 -2.88 -5.82
N GLY A 144 32.51 -2.47 -7.05
CA GLY A 144 33.45 -2.52 -8.19
C GLY A 144 34.64 -1.55 -8.09
N ILE A 145 34.60 -0.58 -7.16
CA ILE A 145 35.67 0.42 -6.97
C ILE A 145 36.71 -0.03 -5.92
N TYR A 146 36.39 -1.06 -5.13
CA TYR A 146 37.28 -1.58 -4.07
C TYR A 146 38.02 -2.88 -4.45
N MET A 147 37.85 -3.38 -5.68
CA MET A 147 38.55 -4.59 -6.19
C MET A 147 39.64 -4.29 -7.25
N LEU A 148 40.04 -3.02 -7.44
CA LEU A 148 41.13 -2.63 -8.35
C LEU A 148 42.29 -1.90 -7.65
N SER A 149 42.51 -2.12 -6.35
CA SER A 149 43.65 -1.52 -5.62
C SER A 149 44.37 -2.46 -4.65
N GLN A 150 44.50 -3.75 -4.98
CA GLN A 150 45.51 -4.63 -4.39
C GLN A 150 46.12 -5.50 -5.47
#